data_AF-A0A2J7PYY9-F1
#
_entry.id   AF-A0A2J7PYY9-F1
#
_cell.length_a   1.000
_cell.length_b   1.000
_cell.length_c   1.000
_cell.angle_alpha   90.00
_cell.angle_beta   90.00
_cell.angle_gamma   90.00
#
_symmetry.space_group_name_H-M   'P 1'
#
loop_
_entity.id
_entity.type
_entity.pdbx_description
1 polymer ?
#
loop_
_entity_poly.entity_id
_entity_poly.type
_entity_poly.pdbx_seq_one_letter_code
_entity_poly.pdbx_strand_id
1 'polypeptide(L)'
;MMVITFRWFLARIVLYISCISVLFISDSTAVIPDGGYVNISLENYNTSSIAGRLIKDVKQILPLSTIILNVIRIPETVRFIVVQAHTFQYNVTLSYDAILSPHSFINGTNLGLVQLISKNQSNATFYIQNTNARPSITVLITVQGYGEEAPVPGGCNVEFSVKTAPYLIISFTESLIFVDSQPASAAVPYDKPRPACEPQVVQHEMYHMFLPERDFSSDSYFDALLKMMTVEDIQLNGRKVLHFRGFYVL
;
A
#
# COMPACT_ATOMS: atom_id res chain seq x y z
N MET A 1 69.90 62.62 4.53
CA MET A 1 70.27 61.80 5.69
C MET A 1 69.24 60.69 5.82
N MET A 2 69.65 59.47 5.45
CA MET A 2 69.04 58.14 5.64
C MET A 2 67.51 57.97 5.50
N VAL A 3 67.10 57.47 4.33
CA VAL A 3 65.80 56.82 4.09
C VAL A 3 66.02 55.32 4.25
N ILE A 4 65.40 54.70 5.26
CA ILE A 4 65.47 53.25 5.52
C ILE A 4 64.30 52.58 4.80
N THR A 5 64.61 51.70 3.86
CA THR A 5 63.67 50.86 3.12
C THR A 5 63.45 49.54 3.86
N PHE A 6 62.20 49.22 4.18
CA PHE A 6 61.83 47.93 4.81
C PHE A 6 61.30 46.97 3.73
N ARG A 7 62.15 46.03 3.32
CA ARG A 7 61.79 44.90 2.45
C ARG A 7 61.10 43.82 3.29
N TRP A 8 59.85 43.52 2.99
CA TRP A 8 59.14 42.37 3.55
C TRP A 8 59.43 41.11 2.73
N PHE A 9 59.95 40.10 3.41
CA PHE A 9 60.22 38.75 2.88
C PHE A 9 58.90 38.02 2.62
N LEU A 10 58.70 37.52 1.41
CA LEU A 10 57.65 36.58 1.05
C LEU A 10 58.09 35.16 1.44
N ALA A 11 57.54 34.61 2.51
CA ALA A 11 57.64 33.19 2.82
C ALA A 11 56.41 32.47 2.23
N ARG A 12 56.65 31.61 1.23
CA ARG A 12 55.65 30.71 0.64
C ARG A 12 55.32 29.61 1.65
N ILE A 13 54.09 29.59 2.15
CA ILE A 13 53.54 28.46 2.89
C ILE A 13 52.87 27.54 1.85
N VAL A 14 53.48 26.37 1.62
CA VAL A 14 52.86 25.28 0.87
C VAL A 14 52.04 24.47 1.86
N LEU A 15 50.71 24.64 1.81
CA LEU A 15 49.76 23.81 2.56
C LEU A 15 49.50 22.53 1.76
N TYR A 16 50.05 21.41 2.22
CA TYR A 16 49.66 20.08 1.79
C TYR A 16 48.25 19.79 2.32
N ILE A 17 47.24 19.91 1.46
CA ILE A 17 45.89 19.39 1.73
C ILE A 17 45.93 17.90 1.39
N SER A 18 46.11 17.04 2.40
CA SER A 18 45.80 15.63 2.24
C SER A 18 44.28 15.50 2.10
N CYS A 19 43.83 15.27 0.87
CA CYS A 19 42.46 14.93 0.58
C CYS A 19 42.21 13.50 1.08
N ILE A 20 41.84 13.37 2.36
CA ILE A 20 41.22 12.13 2.85
C ILE A 20 39.80 12.16 2.32
N SER A 21 39.61 11.54 1.16
CA SER A 21 38.30 11.14 0.67
C SER A 21 37.71 10.15 1.68
N VAL A 22 36.94 10.67 2.64
CA VAL A 22 36.02 9.86 3.43
C VAL A 22 34.94 9.42 2.46
N LEU A 23 35.12 8.23 1.89
CA LEU A 23 34.05 7.49 1.27
C LEU A 23 33.01 7.24 2.36
N PHE A 24 31.96 8.06 2.37
CA PHE A 24 30.72 7.72 3.05
C PHE A 24 30.14 6.54 2.29
N ILE A 25 30.56 5.33 2.69
CA ILE A 25 29.77 4.13 2.45
C ILE A 25 28.49 4.40 3.24
N SER A 26 27.42 4.77 2.53
CA SER A 26 26.08 4.71 3.08
C SER A 26 25.77 3.25 3.27
N ASP A 27 26.19 2.72 4.41
CA ASP A 27 25.74 1.44 4.87
C ASP A 27 24.24 1.61 5.10
N SER A 28 23.44 1.06 4.19
CA SER A 28 21.98 1.00 4.29
C SER A 28 21.59 0.04 5.40
N THR A 29 21.99 0.41 6.62
CA THR A 29 21.43 -0.15 7.83
C THR A 29 19.98 0.28 7.84
N ALA A 30 19.09 -0.71 7.74
CA ALA A 30 17.68 -0.52 8.02
C ALA A 30 17.56 -0.08 9.48
N VAL A 31 17.68 1.22 9.71
CA VAL A 31 17.26 1.83 10.96
C VAL A 31 15.77 1.61 10.98
N ILE A 32 15.30 0.64 11.78
CA ILE A 32 13.90 0.55 12.21
C ILE A 32 13.80 1.58 13.34
N PRO A 33 13.38 2.82 13.07
CA PRO A 33 13.31 3.83 14.10
C PRO A 33 11.95 3.62 14.75
N ASP A 34 11.94 2.90 15.87
CA ASP A 34 10.79 2.84 16.77
C ASP A 34 9.47 2.35 16.11
N GLY A 35 9.62 1.37 15.22
CA GLY A 35 8.52 0.81 14.45
C GLY A 35 7.65 -0.12 15.29
N GLY A 36 6.44 0.34 15.63
CA GLY A 36 5.45 -0.51 16.29
C GLY A 36 5.12 -1.77 15.47
N TYR A 37 4.71 -2.83 16.17
CA TYR A 37 4.18 -4.04 15.55
C TYR A 37 2.65 -4.01 15.56
N VAL A 38 2.05 -4.44 14.45
CA VAL A 38 0.61 -4.70 14.35
C VAL A 38 0.44 -6.17 14.06
N ASN A 39 -0.23 -6.88 14.96
CA ASN A 39 -0.52 -8.29 14.78
C ASN A 39 -2.02 -8.46 14.56
N ILE A 40 -2.41 -8.83 13.34
CA ILE A 40 -3.79 -9.13 12.98
C ILE A 40 -3.92 -10.64 12.88
N SER A 41 -4.78 -11.23 13.71
CA SER A 41 -5.05 -12.66 13.66
C SER A 41 -6.27 -12.98 12.81
N LEU A 42 -6.13 -13.95 11.89
CA LEU A 42 -7.24 -14.54 11.15
C LEU A 42 -7.74 -15.86 11.78
N GLU A 43 -7.48 -16.06 13.07
CA GLU A 43 -7.97 -17.25 13.78
C GLU A 43 -9.50 -17.32 13.72
N ASN A 44 -10.04 -18.50 13.41
CA ASN A 44 -11.47 -18.72 13.19
C ASN A 44 -12.09 -17.85 12.08
N TYR A 45 -11.28 -17.37 11.13
CA TYR A 45 -11.78 -16.64 9.98
C TYR A 45 -12.52 -17.60 9.04
N ASN A 46 -13.80 -17.31 8.79
CA ASN A 46 -14.62 -18.11 7.89
C ASN A 46 -14.72 -17.44 6.51
N THR A 47 -14.24 -18.14 5.48
CA THR A 47 -14.30 -17.69 4.08
C THR A 47 -15.61 -18.00 3.39
N SER A 48 -16.52 -18.75 4.03
CA SER A 48 -17.83 -19.10 3.46
C SER A 48 -18.87 -17.98 3.58
N SER A 49 -18.62 -16.94 4.39
CA SER A 49 -19.50 -15.79 4.44
C SER A 49 -19.26 -14.93 3.20
N ILE A 50 -20.29 -14.80 2.34
CA ILE A 50 -20.32 -13.90 1.18
C ILE A 50 -19.91 -12.47 1.58
N ALA A 51 -20.14 -12.11 2.84
CA ALA A 51 -19.84 -10.81 3.42
C ALA A 51 -18.35 -10.49 3.64
N GLY A 52 -17.41 -11.43 3.50
CA GLY A 52 -15.97 -11.16 3.69
C GLY A 52 -15.63 -10.42 5.00
N ARG A 53 -15.35 -11.15 6.09
CA ARG A 53 -15.10 -10.51 7.40
C ARG A 53 -13.94 -9.49 7.36
N LEU A 54 -14.22 -8.21 7.57
CA LEU A 54 -13.18 -7.19 7.69
C LEU A 54 -12.56 -7.19 9.09
N ILE A 55 -11.24 -7.33 9.19
CA ILE A 55 -10.50 -6.99 10.40
C ILE A 55 -9.83 -5.65 10.21
N LYS A 56 -10.02 -4.74 11.16
CA LYS A 56 -9.47 -3.39 11.12
C LYS A 56 -8.66 -3.06 12.36
N ASP A 57 -7.64 -2.24 12.19
CA ASP A 57 -6.88 -1.63 13.27
C ASP A 57 -6.50 -0.19 12.89
N VAL A 58 -6.30 0.68 13.87
CA VAL A 58 -5.93 2.08 13.64
C VAL A 58 -4.62 2.36 14.37
N LYS A 59 -3.64 2.91 13.64
CA LYS A 59 -2.31 3.21 14.19
C LYS A 59 -1.87 4.61 13.84
N GLN A 60 -1.10 5.20 14.74
CA GLN A 60 -0.30 6.39 14.48
C GLN A 60 1.10 5.95 14.06
N ILE A 61 1.53 6.38 12.88
CA ILE A 61 2.89 6.13 12.38
C ILE A 61 3.70 7.39 12.58
N LEU A 62 4.77 7.29 13.37
CA LEU A 62 5.68 8.41 13.62
C LEU A 62 6.37 8.87 12.33
N PRO A 63 6.86 10.12 12.25
CA PRO A 63 7.60 10.58 11.09
C PRO A 63 8.87 9.75 10.85
N LEU A 64 9.20 9.53 9.58
CA LEU A 64 10.37 8.76 9.16
C LEU A 64 10.45 7.34 9.78
N SER A 65 9.32 6.73 10.11
CA SER A 65 9.24 5.42 10.77
C SER A 65 8.45 4.40 9.96
N THR A 66 8.60 3.13 10.33
CA THR A 66 7.97 1.99 9.67
C THR A 66 7.26 1.11 10.67
N ILE A 67 6.00 0.77 10.42
CA ILE A 67 5.27 -0.25 11.16
C ILE A 67 5.41 -1.59 10.45
N ILE A 68 5.59 -2.66 11.24
CA ILE A 68 5.56 -4.04 10.75
C ILE A 68 4.18 -4.62 11.01
N LEU A 69 3.49 -5.00 9.94
CA LEU A 69 2.18 -5.64 9.99
C LEU A 69 2.34 -7.15 9.79
N ASN A 70 2.02 -7.93 10.82
CA ASN A 70 1.98 -9.38 10.77
C ASN A 70 0.53 -9.86 10.75
N VAL A 71 0.16 -10.56 9.68
CA VAL A 71 -1.08 -11.33 9.61
C VAL A 71 -0.77 -12.76 10.05
N ILE A 72 -1.37 -13.21 11.14
CA ILE A 72 -1.02 -14.48 11.81
C ILE A 72 -2.21 -15.42 11.95
N ARG A 73 -1.92 -16.72 12.10
CA ARG A 73 -2.93 -17.78 12.24
C ARG A 73 -3.94 -17.77 11.09
N ILE A 74 -3.43 -17.63 9.87
CA ILE A 74 -4.20 -17.70 8.62
C ILE A 74 -4.74 -19.14 8.47
N PRO A 75 -6.07 -19.33 8.41
CA PRO A 75 -6.66 -20.66 8.21
C PRO A 75 -6.35 -21.21 6.83
N GLU A 76 -6.31 -22.55 6.69
CA GLU A 76 -6.10 -23.22 5.40
C GLU A 76 -7.23 -22.94 4.37
N THR A 77 -8.40 -22.49 4.84
CA THR A 77 -9.52 -22.10 3.98
C THR A 77 -9.33 -20.74 3.31
N VAL A 78 -8.28 -19.98 3.67
CA VAL A 78 -7.94 -18.67 3.09
C VAL A 78 -6.93 -18.85 1.96
N ARG A 79 -7.36 -18.53 0.74
CA ARG A 79 -6.57 -18.61 -0.48
C ARG A 79 -5.67 -17.40 -0.68
N PHE A 80 -6.20 -16.22 -0.40
CA PHE A 80 -5.45 -14.98 -0.46
C PHE A 80 -5.98 -13.98 0.57
N ILE A 81 -5.12 -13.04 0.93
CA ILE A 81 -5.48 -11.91 1.77
C ILE A 81 -5.31 -10.62 0.98
N VAL A 82 -6.24 -9.69 1.22
CA VAL A 82 -6.13 -8.29 0.79
C VAL A 82 -5.78 -7.48 2.02
N VAL A 83 -4.63 -6.82 1.98
CA VAL A 83 -4.18 -5.90 3.02
C VAL A 83 -4.33 -4.49 2.48
N GLN A 84 -5.03 -3.64 3.20
CA GLN A 84 -5.22 -2.25 2.82
C GLN A 84 -4.73 -1.30 3.91
N ALA A 85 -4.22 -0.15 3.49
CA ALA A 85 -3.79 0.93 4.36
C ALA A 85 -4.38 2.24 3.85
N HIS A 86 -5.16 2.91 4.70
CA HIS A 86 -5.84 4.15 4.37
C HIS A 86 -5.37 5.27 5.27
N THR A 87 -5.06 6.41 4.67
CA THR A 87 -4.66 7.64 5.34
C THR A 87 -5.48 8.78 4.77
N PHE A 88 -5.66 9.84 5.57
CA PHE A 88 -6.54 10.94 5.16
C PHE A 88 -5.85 11.92 4.21
N GLN A 89 -4.69 12.45 4.58
CA GLN A 89 -4.03 13.55 3.85
C GLN A 89 -2.63 13.24 3.33
N TYR A 90 -1.87 12.43 4.06
CA TYR A 90 -0.45 12.21 3.78
C TYR A 90 -0.21 10.81 3.27
N ASN A 91 0.56 10.73 2.19
CA ASN A 91 0.93 9.46 1.59
C ASN A 91 1.79 8.63 2.55
N VAL A 92 1.55 7.33 2.53
CA VAL A 92 2.40 6.31 3.14
C VAL A 92 2.79 5.30 2.07
N THR A 93 3.78 4.47 2.37
CA THR A 93 4.18 3.37 1.50
C THR A 93 3.73 2.05 2.12
N LEU A 94 3.02 1.22 1.37
CA LEU A 94 2.68 -0.16 1.73
C LEU A 94 3.51 -1.12 0.86
N SER A 95 4.23 -2.06 1.48
CA SER A 95 5.13 -2.99 0.78
C SER A 95 5.09 -4.42 1.33
N TYR A 96 5.44 -5.39 0.47
CA TYR A 96 5.69 -6.78 0.89
C TYR A 96 7.03 -6.92 1.64
N ASP A 97 8.03 -6.13 1.24
CA ASP A 97 9.41 -6.22 1.74
C ASP A 97 9.78 -4.98 2.57
N ALA A 98 10.69 -5.16 3.54
CA ALA A 98 11.22 -4.07 4.35
C ALA A 98 12.00 -3.05 3.51
N ILE A 99 12.76 -3.56 2.53
CA ILE A 99 13.52 -2.78 1.57
C ILE A 99 12.71 -2.70 0.29
N LEU A 100 12.41 -1.48 -0.14
CA LEU A 100 11.58 -1.25 -1.32
C LEU A 100 12.28 -1.75 -2.58
N SER A 101 11.64 -2.69 -3.27
CA SER A 101 12.09 -3.23 -4.56
C SER A 101 11.06 -2.87 -5.64
N PRO A 102 11.46 -2.76 -6.91
CA PRO A 102 10.50 -2.51 -7.98
C PRO A 102 9.37 -3.56 -7.96
N HIS A 103 8.13 -3.10 -8.11
CA HIS A 103 6.91 -3.92 -8.13
C HIS A 103 6.50 -4.59 -6.80
N SER A 104 7.15 -4.27 -5.68
CA SER A 104 6.80 -4.82 -4.35
C SER A 104 6.12 -3.84 -3.41
N PHE A 105 5.86 -2.61 -3.86
CA PHE A 105 5.26 -1.57 -3.04
C PHE A 105 4.37 -0.62 -3.83
N ILE A 106 3.55 0.11 -3.08
CA ILE A 106 2.71 1.21 -3.56
C ILE A 106 2.78 2.36 -2.57
N ASN A 107 2.63 3.59 -3.09
CA ASN A 107 2.70 4.82 -2.32
C ASN A 107 1.47 5.68 -2.61
N GLY A 108 0.86 6.26 -1.57
CA GLY A 108 -0.40 7.01 -1.68
C GLY A 108 -1.19 7.00 -0.38
N THR A 109 -2.46 7.39 -0.46
CA THR A 109 -3.36 7.47 0.71
C THR A 109 -4.31 6.29 0.84
N ASN A 110 -4.60 5.58 -0.24
CA ASN A 110 -5.52 4.44 -0.25
C ASN A 110 -4.85 3.30 -0.98
N LEU A 111 -4.32 2.37 -0.21
CA LEU A 111 -3.38 1.37 -0.71
C LEU A 111 -3.93 -0.02 -0.47
N GLY A 112 -3.74 -0.92 -1.43
CA GLY A 112 -4.07 -2.33 -1.30
C GLY A 112 -2.99 -3.23 -1.91
N LEU A 113 -2.62 -4.29 -1.19
CA LEU A 113 -1.77 -5.38 -1.67
C LEU A 113 -2.49 -6.73 -1.51
N VAL A 114 -2.19 -7.68 -2.40
CA VAL A 114 -2.71 -9.04 -2.35
C VAL A 114 -1.57 -10.02 -2.13
N GLN A 115 -1.70 -10.85 -1.10
CA GLN A 115 -0.81 -11.98 -0.90
C GLN A 115 -1.57 -13.29 -1.11
N LEU A 116 -1.12 -14.09 -2.08
CA LEU A 116 -1.54 -15.48 -2.19
C LEU A 116 -0.91 -16.28 -1.05
N ILE A 117 -1.71 -17.10 -0.39
CA ILE A 117 -1.27 -17.90 0.76
C ILE A 117 -0.83 -19.27 0.26
N SER A 118 0.38 -19.74 0.55
CA SER A 118 0.76 -21.11 0.15
C SER A 118 0.07 -22.16 1.03
N LYS A 119 0.00 -23.42 0.57
CA LYS A 119 -0.49 -24.51 1.42
C LYS A 119 0.41 -24.60 2.64
N ASN A 120 -0.17 -24.65 3.84
CA ASN A 120 0.52 -24.59 5.14
C ASN A 120 1.14 -23.22 5.53
N GLN A 121 0.95 -22.16 4.74
CA GLN A 121 1.37 -20.82 5.15
C GLN A 121 0.34 -20.24 6.12
N SER A 122 0.74 -20.07 7.38
CA SER A 122 -0.13 -19.53 8.43
C SER A 122 0.14 -18.07 8.77
N ASN A 123 1.18 -17.45 8.18
CA ASN A 123 1.59 -16.08 8.46
C ASN A 123 1.96 -15.32 7.18
N ALA A 124 1.78 -14.01 7.20
CA ALA A 124 2.26 -13.07 6.17
C ALA A 124 2.71 -11.76 6.84
N THR A 125 3.72 -11.09 6.28
CA THR A 125 4.27 -9.84 6.81
C THR A 125 4.26 -8.76 5.74
N PHE A 126 3.95 -7.54 6.14
CA PHE A 126 3.94 -6.33 5.33
C PHE A 126 4.54 -5.17 6.10
N TYR A 127 4.88 -4.11 5.39
CA TYR A 127 5.49 -2.92 5.97
C TYR A 127 4.71 -1.68 5.54
N ILE A 128 4.46 -0.80 6.52
CA ILE A 128 3.81 0.49 6.27
C ILE A 128 4.78 1.58 6.70
N GLN A 129 5.30 2.35 5.74
CA GLN A 129 6.33 3.34 5.97
C GLN A 129 5.77 4.75 5.87
N ASN A 130 6.05 5.57 6.88
CA ASN A 130 5.86 7.01 6.83
C ASN A 130 7.20 7.67 6.50
N THR A 131 7.40 8.03 5.23
CA THR A 131 8.62 8.73 4.77
C THR A 131 8.54 10.25 4.95
N ASN A 132 7.43 10.76 5.50
CA ASN A 132 7.27 12.20 5.75
C ASN A 132 8.07 12.61 6.99
N ALA A 133 8.73 13.77 6.92
CA ALA A 133 9.52 14.29 8.04
C ALA A 133 8.65 14.75 9.22
N ARG A 134 7.43 15.22 8.95
CA ARG A 134 6.31 15.54 9.85
C ARG A 134 5.02 15.59 9.01
N PRO A 135 3.80 15.37 9.57
CA PRO A 135 3.47 14.95 10.94
C PRO A 135 3.48 13.42 11.12
N SER A 136 3.13 12.95 12.33
CA SER A 136 2.67 11.56 12.51
C SER A 136 1.37 11.35 11.74
N ILE A 137 1.18 10.15 11.18
CA ILE A 137 0.04 9.85 10.31
C ILE A 137 -0.85 8.80 10.95
N THR A 138 -2.14 9.09 11.08
CA THR A 138 -3.16 8.09 11.38
C THR A 138 -3.40 7.21 10.16
N VAL A 139 -3.25 5.90 10.31
CA VAL A 139 -3.49 4.89 9.29
C VAL A 139 -4.54 3.92 9.77
N LEU A 140 -5.62 3.78 8.99
CA LEU A 140 -6.58 2.69 9.11
C LEU A 140 -6.04 1.50 8.31
N ILE A 141 -5.71 0.43 9.00
CA ILE A 141 -5.21 -0.83 8.43
C ILE A 141 -6.39 -1.79 8.36
N THR A 142 -6.61 -2.44 7.21
CA THR A 142 -7.60 -3.49 7.08
C THR A 142 -7.03 -4.74 6.45
N VAL A 143 -7.53 -5.91 6.88
CA VAL A 143 -7.17 -7.21 6.35
C VAL A 143 -8.43 -8.02 6.10
N GLN A 144 -8.55 -8.56 4.90
CA GLN A 144 -9.63 -9.46 4.50
C GLN A 144 -9.03 -10.73 3.92
N GLY A 145 -9.52 -11.88 4.39
CA GLY A 145 -9.21 -13.20 3.83
C GLY A 145 -10.31 -13.66 2.87
N TYR A 146 -9.91 -14.28 1.77
CA TYR A 146 -10.82 -14.81 0.76
C TYR A 146 -10.53 -16.29 0.49
N GLY A 147 -11.58 -17.06 0.20
CA GLY A 147 -11.50 -18.49 -0.09
C GLY A 147 -11.08 -18.82 -1.53
N GLU A 148 -11.03 -20.10 -1.85
CA GLU A 148 -10.54 -20.59 -3.15
C GLU A 148 -11.41 -20.17 -4.34
N GLU A 149 -12.72 -20.01 -4.14
CA GLU A 149 -13.68 -19.64 -5.19
C GLU A 149 -13.72 -18.13 -5.47
N ALA A 150 -13.05 -17.32 -4.66
CA ALA A 150 -13.09 -15.87 -4.80
C ALA A 150 -12.18 -15.41 -5.96
N PRO A 151 -12.64 -14.52 -6.85
CA PRO A 151 -11.79 -13.89 -7.85
C PRO A 151 -10.76 -12.98 -7.16
N VAL A 152 -9.55 -12.91 -7.73
CA VAL A 152 -8.46 -12.10 -7.15
C VAL A 152 -8.49 -10.71 -7.78
N PRO A 153 -8.78 -9.64 -7.01
CA PRO A 153 -8.86 -8.28 -7.54
C PRO A 153 -7.50 -7.83 -8.12
N GLY A 154 -7.52 -7.29 -9.34
CA GLY A 154 -6.31 -6.90 -10.07
C GLY A 154 -5.36 -8.05 -10.39
N GLY A 155 -5.82 -9.30 -10.32
CA GLY A 155 -5.02 -10.51 -10.56
C GLY A 155 -4.51 -10.66 -12.00
N CYS A 156 -5.10 -9.91 -12.92
CA CYS A 156 -4.75 -9.83 -14.34
C CYS A 156 -4.15 -8.47 -14.72
N ASN A 157 -3.38 -7.89 -13.79
CA ASN A 157 -2.69 -6.64 -14.02
C ASN A 157 -1.54 -6.79 -15.04
N VAL A 158 -1.53 -5.92 -16.04
CA VAL A 158 -0.45 -5.77 -17.03
C VAL A 158 0.16 -4.37 -17.06
N GLU A 159 -0.42 -3.41 -16.35
CA GLU A 159 -0.13 -1.98 -16.50
C GLU A 159 0.35 -1.34 -15.19
N PHE A 160 -0.26 -1.70 -14.06
CA PHE A 160 0.04 -1.08 -12.77
C PHE A 160 1.35 -1.64 -12.21
N SER A 161 1.96 -0.89 -11.29
CA SER A 161 3.31 -1.15 -10.80
C SER A 161 3.47 -2.46 -10.04
N VAL A 162 2.43 -2.98 -9.39
CA VAL A 162 2.51 -4.23 -8.61
C VAL A 162 1.88 -5.39 -9.36
N LYS A 163 2.44 -6.59 -9.29
CA LYS A 163 1.95 -7.77 -10.05
C LYS A 163 0.44 -8.05 -9.87
N THR A 164 -0.11 -7.75 -8.71
CA THR A 164 -1.55 -7.85 -8.46
C THR A 164 -1.98 -6.56 -7.80
N ALA A 165 -2.86 -5.82 -8.47
CA ALA A 165 -3.19 -4.43 -8.11
C ALA A 165 -4.66 -4.32 -7.65
N PRO A 166 -4.95 -4.59 -6.36
CA PRO A 166 -6.31 -4.59 -5.81
C PRO A 166 -6.80 -3.18 -5.47
N TYR A 167 -6.47 -2.19 -6.32
CA TYR A 167 -6.80 -0.79 -6.09
C TYR A 167 -7.20 -0.13 -7.40
N LEU A 168 -7.87 1.02 -7.26
CA LEU A 168 -8.34 1.84 -8.35
C LEU A 168 -7.50 3.11 -8.42
N ILE A 169 -7.20 3.56 -9.63
CA ILE A 169 -6.64 4.90 -9.86
C ILE A 169 -7.80 5.79 -10.27
N ILE A 170 -7.98 6.88 -9.53
CA ILE A 170 -9.06 7.83 -9.77
C ILE A 170 -8.45 9.14 -10.25
N SER A 171 -9.00 9.65 -11.35
CA SER A 171 -8.77 11.01 -11.81
C SER A 171 -10.11 11.67 -12.14
N PHE A 172 -10.16 12.99 -12.19
CA PHE A 172 -11.42 13.69 -12.40
C PHE A 172 -11.22 15.02 -13.12
N THR A 173 -12.26 15.42 -13.84
CA THR A 173 -12.47 16.78 -14.35
C THR A 173 -13.63 17.41 -13.58
N GLU A 174 -14.06 18.62 -13.96
CA GLU A 174 -15.23 19.26 -13.36
C GLU A 174 -16.54 18.46 -13.54
N SER A 175 -16.61 17.59 -14.55
CA SER A 175 -17.85 16.90 -14.95
C SER A 175 -17.76 15.38 -14.94
N LEU A 176 -16.56 14.80 -14.91
CA LEU A 176 -16.35 13.36 -15.04
C LEU A 176 -15.37 12.85 -13.99
N ILE A 177 -15.64 11.63 -13.51
CA ILE A 177 -14.71 10.84 -12.71
C ILE A 177 -14.26 9.67 -13.59
N PHE A 178 -12.96 9.55 -13.79
CA PHE A 178 -12.32 8.44 -14.46
C PHE A 178 -11.80 7.47 -13.40
N VAL A 179 -12.09 6.19 -13.60
CA VAL A 179 -11.72 5.12 -12.68
C VAL A 179 -11.00 4.05 -13.49
N ASP A 180 -9.69 3.96 -13.30
CA ASP A 180 -8.86 2.94 -13.92
C ASP A 180 -8.70 1.77 -12.96
N SER A 181 -8.97 0.57 -13.45
CA SER A 181 -8.98 -0.65 -12.67
C SER A 181 -8.34 -1.78 -13.46
N GLN A 182 -7.52 -2.59 -12.80
CA GLN A 182 -7.00 -3.80 -13.42
C GLN A 182 -8.01 -4.96 -13.27
N PRO A 183 -8.20 -5.79 -14.31
CA PRO A 183 -9.16 -6.88 -14.24
C PRO A 183 -8.83 -7.86 -13.11
N ALA A 184 -9.87 -8.36 -12.44
CA ALA A 184 -9.71 -9.49 -11.53
C ALA A 184 -9.32 -10.75 -12.32
N SER A 185 -8.51 -11.63 -11.70
CA SER A 185 -8.35 -12.99 -12.21
C SER A 185 -9.42 -13.90 -11.64
N ALA A 186 -9.72 -14.99 -12.34
CA ALA A 186 -10.51 -16.07 -11.76
C ALA A 186 -9.87 -16.65 -10.48
N ALA A 187 -10.68 -17.42 -9.76
CA ALA A 187 -10.28 -18.23 -8.61
C ALA A 187 -8.94 -18.97 -8.87
N VAL A 188 -8.08 -19.03 -7.85
CA VAL A 188 -6.75 -19.65 -7.94
C VAL A 188 -6.65 -20.82 -6.96
N PRO A 189 -7.11 -22.04 -7.29
CA PRO A 189 -7.05 -23.19 -6.39
C PRO A 189 -5.60 -23.57 -6.02
N TYR A 190 -5.38 -24.20 -4.85
CA TYR A 190 -4.02 -24.57 -4.40
C TYR A 190 -3.28 -25.48 -5.38
N ASP A 191 -3.95 -26.49 -5.90
CA ASP A 191 -3.34 -27.57 -6.67
C ASP A 191 -3.43 -27.35 -8.19
N LYS A 192 -3.76 -26.12 -8.62
CA LYS A 192 -3.89 -25.76 -10.03
C LYS A 192 -3.01 -24.54 -10.36
N PRO A 193 -2.42 -24.49 -11.57
CA PRO A 193 -1.76 -23.27 -12.01
C PRO A 193 -2.77 -22.11 -12.03
N ARG A 194 -2.27 -20.89 -11.80
CA ARG A 194 -3.10 -19.68 -11.94
C ARG A 194 -3.75 -19.70 -13.32
N PRO A 195 -5.08 -19.56 -13.41
CA PRO A 195 -5.76 -19.54 -14.70
C PRO A 195 -5.24 -18.36 -15.54
N ALA A 196 -5.21 -18.56 -16.86
CA ALA A 196 -4.97 -17.47 -17.77
C ALA A 196 -6.08 -16.42 -17.63
N CYS A 197 -5.72 -15.15 -17.80
CA CYS A 197 -6.66 -14.04 -17.71
C CYS A 197 -7.75 -14.12 -18.77
N GLU A 198 -7.38 -14.57 -19.97
CA GLU A 198 -8.33 -14.90 -21.03
C GLU A 198 -8.49 -16.42 -21.13
N PRO A 199 -9.72 -16.96 -21.30
CA PRO A 199 -10.99 -16.28 -21.55
C PRO A 199 -11.90 -16.15 -20.29
N GLN A 200 -11.33 -16.03 -19.09
CA GLN A 200 -12.12 -16.08 -17.85
C GLN A 200 -12.99 -14.82 -17.69
N VAL A 201 -14.30 -14.98 -17.71
CA VAL A 201 -15.24 -13.86 -17.56
C VAL A 201 -15.56 -13.65 -16.08
N VAL A 202 -14.92 -12.65 -15.46
CA VAL A 202 -15.31 -12.16 -14.13
C VAL A 202 -16.29 -10.99 -14.30
N GLN A 203 -17.46 -11.09 -13.68
CA GLN A 203 -18.43 -10.00 -13.66
C GLN A 203 -17.98 -8.91 -12.69
N HIS A 204 -17.97 -7.67 -13.17
CA HIS A 204 -17.63 -6.51 -12.36
C HIS A 204 -18.88 -5.66 -12.18
N GLU A 205 -19.14 -5.27 -10.93
CA GLU A 205 -20.15 -4.29 -10.59
C GLU A 205 -19.46 -3.11 -9.91
N MET A 206 -19.80 -1.89 -10.34
CA MET A 206 -19.28 -0.68 -9.73
C MET A 206 -20.35 0.00 -8.91
N TYR A 207 -19.95 0.46 -7.73
CA TYR A 207 -20.80 1.18 -6.79
C TYR A 207 -20.10 2.47 -6.37
N HIS A 208 -20.87 3.51 -6.10
CA HIS A 208 -20.37 4.72 -5.46
C HIS A 208 -21.13 5.02 -4.17
N MET A 209 -20.54 5.81 -3.29
CA MET A 209 -21.21 6.40 -2.14
C MET A 209 -20.75 7.85 -2.00
N PHE A 210 -21.68 8.77 -1.78
CA PHE A 210 -21.35 10.16 -1.50
C PHE A 210 -20.92 10.31 -0.04
N LEU A 211 -19.84 11.06 0.18
CA LEU A 211 -19.43 11.47 1.53
C LEU A 211 -20.33 12.60 2.05
N PRO A 212 -20.44 12.78 3.38
CA PRO A 212 -21.12 13.93 3.96
C PRO A 212 -20.54 15.26 3.43
N GLU A 213 -21.43 16.17 3.02
CA GLU A 213 -21.01 17.47 2.51
C GLU A 213 -20.37 18.33 3.60
N ARG A 214 -19.29 19.04 3.25
CA ARG A 214 -18.56 20.00 4.11
C ARG A 214 -17.94 19.39 5.37
N ASP A 215 -17.80 18.07 5.41
CA ASP A 215 -17.07 17.37 6.45
C ASP A 215 -15.66 17.01 5.95
N PHE A 216 -14.65 17.59 6.59
CA PHE A 216 -13.23 17.37 6.27
C PHE A 216 -12.49 16.67 7.42
N SER A 217 -13.23 15.97 8.29
CA SER A 217 -12.64 15.22 9.40
C SER A 217 -12.07 13.87 8.93
N SER A 218 -10.97 13.44 9.54
CA SER A 218 -10.41 12.11 9.32
C SER A 218 -11.37 10.99 9.72
N ASP A 219 -12.18 11.24 10.75
CA ASP A 219 -13.09 10.23 11.31
C ASP A 219 -14.21 9.93 10.34
N SER A 220 -14.86 10.96 9.79
CA SER A 220 -15.89 10.81 8.76
C SER A 220 -15.37 10.13 7.50
N TYR A 221 -14.12 10.44 7.11
CA TYR A 221 -13.44 9.78 6.02
C TYR A 221 -13.24 8.28 6.25
N PHE A 222 -12.68 7.89 7.40
CA PHE A 222 -12.47 6.48 7.73
C PHE A 222 -13.78 5.71 7.94
N ASP A 223 -14.78 6.33 8.55
CA ASP A 223 -16.11 5.74 8.72
C ASP A 223 -16.79 5.49 7.36
N ALA A 224 -16.62 6.40 6.41
CA ALA A 224 -17.15 6.22 5.07
C ALA A 224 -16.43 5.10 4.30
N LEU A 225 -15.11 4.99 4.44
CA LEU A 225 -14.35 3.88 3.85
C LEU A 225 -14.85 2.54 4.37
N LEU A 226 -15.04 2.41 5.68
CA LEU A 226 -15.50 1.17 6.32
C LEU A 226 -16.88 0.72 5.83
N LYS A 227 -17.75 1.65 5.41
CA LYS A 227 -19.05 1.35 4.79
C LYS A 227 -18.97 0.81 3.37
N MET A 228 -17.77 0.72 2.79
CA MET A 228 -17.54 0.30 1.40
C MET A 228 -16.40 -0.73 1.28
N MET A 229 -16.04 -1.44 2.36
CA MET A 229 -14.92 -2.40 2.35
C MET A 229 -15.31 -3.84 2.03
N THR A 230 -16.56 -4.22 2.26
CA THR A 230 -17.07 -5.57 2.02
C THR A 230 -18.18 -5.57 0.98
N VAL A 231 -18.47 -6.72 0.38
CA VAL A 231 -19.55 -6.84 -0.61
C VAL A 231 -20.90 -6.44 -0.01
N GLU A 232 -21.18 -6.89 1.22
CA GLU A 232 -22.42 -6.57 1.91
C GLU A 232 -22.51 -5.08 2.25
N ASP A 233 -21.43 -4.50 2.78
CA ASP A 233 -21.39 -3.07 3.11
C ASP A 233 -21.58 -2.20 1.85
N ILE A 234 -20.94 -2.58 0.74
CA ILE A 234 -21.08 -1.89 -0.54
C ILE A 234 -22.51 -1.95 -1.07
N GLN A 235 -23.16 -3.13 -1.00
CA GLN A 235 -24.54 -3.28 -1.44
C GLN A 235 -25.54 -2.53 -0.55
N LEU A 236 -25.24 -2.41 0.74
CA LEU A 236 -26.08 -1.72 1.71
C LEU A 236 -25.95 -0.18 1.62
N ASN A 237 -24.73 0.32 1.48
CA ASN A 237 -24.44 1.75 1.57
C ASN A 237 -24.23 2.43 0.21
N GLY A 238 -23.82 1.65 -0.80
CA GLY A 238 -23.49 2.14 -2.13
C GLY A 238 -24.69 2.20 -3.09
N ARG A 239 -24.52 2.92 -4.19
CA ARG A 239 -25.42 2.93 -5.34
C ARG A 239 -24.71 2.36 -6.55
N LYS A 240 -25.33 1.35 -7.17
CA LYS A 240 -24.80 0.69 -8.37
C LYS A 240 -24.76 1.67 -9.54
N VAL A 241 -23.63 1.71 -10.24
CA VAL A 241 -23.45 2.51 -11.46
C VAL A 241 -24.09 1.76 -12.63
N LEU A 242 -25.12 2.36 -13.24
CA LEU A 242 -25.91 1.73 -14.30
C LEU A 242 -25.19 1.66 -15.65
N HIS A 243 -24.20 2.54 -15.87
CA HIS A 243 -23.48 2.63 -17.14
C HIS A 243 -21.99 2.41 -16.91
N PHE A 244 -21.54 1.17 -17.11
CA PHE A 244 -20.12 0.82 -17.13
C PHE A 244 -19.66 0.72 -18.60
N ARG A 245 -18.89 1.69 -19.08
CA ARG A 245 -18.15 1.58 -20.35
C ARG A 245 -16.71 1.18 -20.04
N GLY A 246 -16.51 -0.09 -19.69
CA GLY A 246 -15.18 -0.69 -19.65
C GLY A 246 -14.74 -1.10 -21.05
N PHE A 247 -13.79 -0.39 -21.64
CA PHE A 247 -13.08 -0.89 -22.81
C PHE A 247 -11.91 -1.74 -22.31
N TYR A 248 -12.06 -3.05 -22.32
CA TYR A 248 -10.91 -3.96 -22.28
C TYR A 248 -10.35 -4.00 -23.70
N VAL A 249 -9.41 -3.12 -24.02
CA VAL A 249 -8.64 -3.21 -25.27
C VAL A 249 -7.40 -4.04 -24.96
N LEU A 250 -7.26 -5.14 -25.68
CA LEU A 250 -6.09 -6.02 -25.68
C LEU A 250 -4.88 -5.34 -26.33
#